data_AF-A0A656JIK2-F1
#
_entry.id   AF-A0A656JIK2-F1
#
_cell.length_a   1.000
_cell.length_b   1.000
_cell.length_c   1.000
_cell.angle_alpha   90.00
_cell.angle_beta   90.00
_cell.angle_gamma   90.00
#
_symmetry.space_group_name_H-M   'P 1'
#
loop_
_entity.id
_entity.type
_entity.pdbx_description
1 polymer ?
#
loop_
_entity_poly.entity_id
_entity_poly.type
_entity_poly.pdbx_seq_one_letter_code
_entity_poly.pdbx_strand_id
1 'polypeptide(L)'
;MRKKYPELPRKPDIHYGDQWDTWNKFFGIPEPYATLEECRDAALAIGIEGFADYKKRRFEDPRLPADPSIVYENFPKKFAEFIGKEIPSYETYAEASEAAVRLGFKTRDTYLRNRKKDPKLPVGPSWAYPNDWKGWAHFLHIKFEFLIAPEQRGFYATYDEFKTAVARLGLKTQREYQLGYFRDPKLPSRPDNTYFDEWEGWKRAMAGRGVHYDTWQEARAVALQHRFCGSKDYHTRYKVDDRLPSDPIKKYKDFPGFDVFLLPNAYDQLDDVRLASKILKIKGREDYEEARTRFPVLPEAPDLLFADEWVSWPDACGLPTPYSYSELQELAQLHNCKTLDEYRKLWAKLKDSRMPWKPEDAYEEWVNVYEFLGNGLPAKLIYMPEECRLWRDDIQIHINSARSKGQRELWVCRFVRDYIMPNGLGKSVQEFLTGGRADVKSFKAFLDTYGETHHGRRAWFAINEYLEDALKRHFTEEDERGFLYRVAGATNPLAGVEVEGGKAPPSESVKPVLAYFCVEEARKWIVPEDATSFRDLKSIQSFDGDYYPVDESVIDPDDPNCIYRKSGDQYYIWYPVHWM
;
A
#
# COMPACT_ATOMS: atom_id res chain seq x y z
N MET A 1 -18.44 -3.79 21.48
CA MET A 1 -17.87 -2.42 21.49
C MET A 1 -17.59 -1.87 20.09
N ARG A 2 -16.63 -2.38 19.28
CA ARG A 2 -16.36 -1.82 17.92
C ARG A 2 -17.52 -1.82 16.93
N LYS A 3 -18.50 -2.73 17.07
CA LYS A 3 -19.76 -2.68 16.29
C LYS A 3 -20.62 -1.44 16.60
N LYS A 4 -20.48 -0.86 17.80
CA LYS A 4 -21.17 0.37 18.23
C LYS A 4 -20.28 1.62 18.10
N TYR A 5 -18.95 1.46 18.16
CA TYR A 5 -17.97 2.55 18.10
C TYR A 5 -16.83 2.18 17.14
N PRO A 6 -17.01 2.40 15.83
CA PRO A 6 -16.05 1.98 14.80
C PRO A 6 -14.72 2.76 14.87
N GLU A 7 -14.73 3.93 15.49
CA GLU A 7 -13.57 4.82 15.65
C GLU A 7 -12.56 4.35 16.69
N LEU A 8 -12.91 3.35 17.51
CA LEU A 8 -11.95 2.77 18.46
C LEU A 8 -10.83 2.03 17.70
N PRO A 9 -9.55 2.39 17.94
CA PRO A 9 -8.42 1.76 17.28
C PRO A 9 -8.36 0.26 17.62
N ARG A 10 -7.97 -0.55 16.64
CA ARG A 10 -7.95 -2.02 16.76
C ARG A 10 -6.87 -2.52 17.74
N LYS A 11 -5.82 -1.71 17.93
CA LYS A 11 -4.67 -1.94 18.81
C LYS A 11 -4.36 -0.64 19.56
N PRO A 12 -5.07 -0.36 20.65
CA PRO A 12 -4.88 0.89 21.40
C PRO A 12 -3.51 0.98 22.08
N ASP A 13 -2.90 -0.16 22.40
CA ASP A 13 -1.51 -0.30 22.83
C ASP A 13 -0.51 0.30 21.83
N ILE A 14 -0.74 0.11 20.53
CA ILE A 14 0.09 0.69 19.47
C ILE A 14 -0.31 2.13 19.18
N HIS A 15 -1.61 2.43 19.26
CA HIS A 15 -2.14 3.73 18.84
C HIS A 15 -1.90 4.84 19.86
N TYR A 16 -2.01 4.53 21.15
CA TYR A 16 -1.83 5.50 22.24
C TYR A 16 -0.46 5.36 22.95
N GLY A 17 0.34 4.34 22.60
CA GLY A 17 1.71 4.15 23.09
C GLY A 17 1.80 4.23 24.62
N ASP A 18 2.66 5.11 25.11
CA ASP A 18 2.94 5.30 26.55
C ASP A 18 1.74 5.84 27.35
N GLN A 19 0.69 6.34 26.68
CA GLN A 19 -0.55 6.76 27.32
C GLN A 19 -1.52 5.59 27.56
N TRP A 20 -1.25 4.42 26.98
CA TRP A 20 -2.04 3.20 27.17
C TRP A 20 -1.44 2.33 28.27
N ASP A 21 -2.21 2.14 29.33
CA ASP A 21 -1.83 1.24 30.43
C ASP A 21 -2.30 -0.19 30.10
N THR A 22 -3.47 -0.59 30.60
CA THR A 22 -4.09 -1.88 30.28
C THR A 22 -5.58 -1.75 30.03
N TRP A 23 -6.17 -2.74 29.35
CA TRP A 23 -7.62 -2.85 29.21
C TRP A 23 -8.35 -2.90 30.56
N ASN A 24 -7.73 -3.49 31.58
CA ASN A 24 -8.31 -3.59 32.92
C ASN A 24 -8.47 -2.21 33.55
N LYS A 25 -7.41 -1.38 33.51
CA LYS A 25 -7.46 0.00 34.02
C LYS A 25 -8.41 0.88 33.21
N PHE A 26 -8.45 0.72 31.89
CA PHE A 26 -9.37 1.46 31.00
C PHE A 26 -10.85 1.17 31.29
N PHE A 27 -11.19 -0.09 31.61
CA PHE A 27 -12.56 -0.49 31.94
C PHE A 27 -12.89 -0.42 33.44
N GLY A 28 -11.95 0.01 34.29
CA GLY A 28 -12.12 0.00 35.75
C GLY A 28 -12.32 -1.41 36.31
N ILE A 29 -11.81 -2.44 35.63
CA ILE A 29 -11.86 -3.82 36.09
C ILE A 29 -10.82 -3.96 37.20
N PRO A 30 -11.23 -4.34 38.43
CA PRO A 30 -10.29 -4.48 39.53
C PRO A 30 -9.31 -5.64 39.26
N GLU A 31 -8.08 -5.52 39.77
CA GLU A 31 -7.10 -6.59 39.65
C GLU A 31 -7.58 -7.90 40.31
N PRO A 32 -7.17 -9.07 39.78
CA PRO A 32 -7.48 -10.36 40.37
C PRO A 32 -7.04 -10.45 41.83
N TYR A 33 -7.59 -11.43 42.55
CA TYR A 33 -7.16 -11.73 43.92
C TYR A 33 -5.66 -12.03 43.99
N ALA A 34 -4.98 -11.56 45.04
CA ALA A 34 -3.53 -11.62 45.13
C ALA A 34 -3.04 -13.06 45.36
N THR A 35 -3.88 -13.88 46.01
CA THR A 35 -3.57 -15.28 46.30
C THR A 35 -4.59 -16.22 45.67
N LEU A 36 -4.14 -17.46 45.39
CA LEU A 36 -5.01 -18.54 44.93
C LEU A 36 -6.10 -18.86 45.95
N GLU A 37 -5.80 -18.74 47.24
CA GLU A 37 -6.71 -18.99 48.35
C GLU A 37 -7.85 -17.97 48.40
N GLU A 38 -7.53 -16.68 48.27
CA GLU A 38 -8.55 -15.62 48.16
C GLU A 38 -9.45 -15.80 46.93
N CYS A 39 -8.87 -16.18 45.79
CA CYS A 39 -9.64 -16.47 44.58
C CYS A 39 -10.57 -17.68 44.76
N ARG A 40 -10.10 -18.71 45.49
CA ARG A 40 -10.90 -19.88 45.81
C ARG A 40 -12.06 -19.51 46.73
N ASP A 41 -11.78 -18.78 47.80
CA ASP A 41 -12.77 -18.44 48.81
C ASP A 41 -13.84 -17.50 48.22
N ALA A 42 -13.45 -16.58 47.33
CA ALA A 42 -14.39 -15.77 46.55
C ALA A 42 -15.25 -16.61 45.59
N ALA A 43 -14.65 -17.57 44.87
CA ALA A 43 -15.39 -18.48 44.00
C ALA A 43 -16.40 -19.34 44.79
N LEU A 44 -16.02 -19.80 45.99
CA LEU A 44 -16.90 -20.55 46.88
C LEU A 44 -18.00 -19.67 47.48
N ALA A 45 -17.72 -18.40 47.80
CA ALA A 45 -18.70 -17.45 48.34
C ALA A 45 -19.82 -17.14 47.34
N ILE A 46 -19.53 -17.18 46.05
CA ILE A 46 -20.51 -17.03 44.97
C ILE A 46 -21.25 -18.35 44.70
N GLY A 47 -20.82 -19.46 45.32
CA GLY A 47 -21.43 -20.77 45.19
C GLY A 47 -21.01 -21.52 43.91
N ILE A 48 -19.77 -21.33 43.45
CA ILE A 48 -19.24 -22.03 42.28
C ILE A 48 -18.91 -23.47 42.65
N GLU A 49 -19.59 -24.43 42.03
CA GLU A 49 -19.43 -25.86 42.36
C GLU A 49 -18.57 -26.67 41.38
N GLY A 50 -18.10 -26.05 40.28
CA GLY A 50 -17.31 -26.70 39.24
C GLY A 50 -16.93 -25.76 38.09
N PHE A 51 -16.05 -26.21 37.19
CA PHE A 51 -15.47 -25.36 36.13
C PHE A 51 -16.51 -24.79 35.16
N ALA A 52 -17.53 -25.59 34.80
CA ALA A 52 -18.60 -25.13 33.92
C ALA A 52 -19.43 -24.01 34.57
N ASP A 53 -19.56 -24.04 35.90
CA ASP A 53 -20.25 -23.02 36.67
C ASP A 53 -19.39 -21.77 36.84
N TYR A 54 -18.09 -21.96 37.12
CA TYR A 54 -17.08 -20.90 37.16
C TYR A 54 -17.11 -20.05 35.88
N LYS A 55 -17.11 -20.69 34.70
CA LYS A 55 -17.13 -19.98 33.42
C LYS A 55 -18.37 -19.13 33.21
N LYS A 56 -19.52 -19.52 33.78
CA LYS A 56 -20.79 -18.82 33.64
C LYS A 56 -20.93 -17.69 34.66
N ARG A 57 -20.51 -17.93 35.90
CA ARG A 57 -20.80 -17.10 37.06
C ARG A 57 -19.63 -16.23 37.54
N ARG A 58 -18.42 -16.44 37.03
CA ARG A 58 -17.24 -15.60 37.38
C ARG A 58 -17.47 -14.10 37.19
N PHE A 59 -18.37 -13.69 36.30
CA PHE A 59 -18.67 -12.27 36.08
C PHE A 59 -19.46 -11.63 37.23
N GLU A 60 -20.03 -12.44 38.14
CA GLU A 60 -20.68 -11.98 39.37
C GLU A 60 -19.65 -11.36 40.33
N ASP A 61 -18.36 -11.70 40.20
CA ASP A 61 -17.25 -11.05 40.88
C ASP A 61 -16.17 -10.60 39.87
N PRO A 62 -16.05 -9.28 39.63
CA PRO A 62 -15.08 -8.72 38.69
C PRO A 62 -13.61 -9.09 38.94
N ARG A 63 -13.25 -9.55 40.14
CA ARG A 63 -11.89 -9.97 40.51
C ARG A 63 -11.59 -11.43 40.17
N LEU A 64 -12.57 -12.22 39.75
CA LEU A 64 -12.34 -13.59 39.32
C LEU A 64 -11.79 -13.64 37.89
N PRO A 65 -10.58 -14.20 37.68
CA PRO A 65 -9.96 -14.22 36.36
C PRO A 65 -10.71 -15.12 35.37
N ALA A 66 -10.51 -14.87 34.08
CA ALA A 66 -11.09 -15.71 33.03
C ALA A 66 -10.49 -17.12 33.02
N ASP A 67 -9.20 -17.22 33.33
CA ASP A 67 -8.46 -18.47 33.48
C ASP A 67 -7.51 -18.35 34.69
N PRO A 68 -7.87 -18.93 35.84
CA PRO A 68 -7.03 -18.96 37.02
C PRO A 68 -5.64 -19.60 36.82
N SER A 69 -5.50 -20.53 35.87
CA SER A 69 -4.24 -21.24 35.64
C SER A 69 -3.15 -20.36 35.01
N ILE A 70 -3.54 -19.23 34.41
CA ILE A 70 -2.64 -18.24 33.84
C ILE A 70 -2.19 -17.23 34.90
N VAL A 71 -3.04 -16.97 35.91
CA VAL A 71 -2.80 -15.96 36.95
C VAL A 71 -2.02 -16.54 38.13
N TYR A 72 -2.28 -17.80 38.49
CA TYR A 72 -1.64 -18.45 39.64
C TYR A 72 -0.74 -19.60 39.18
N GLU A 73 0.57 -19.46 39.42
CA GLU A 73 1.58 -20.46 39.03
C GLU A 73 1.35 -21.83 39.67
N ASN A 74 0.83 -21.85 40.92
CA ASN A 74 0.51 -23.07 41.66
C ASN A 74 -0.94 -23.55 41.46
N PHE A 75 -1.59 -23.20 40.33
CA PHE A 75 -2.96 -23.63 40.09
C PHE A 75 -3.06 -25.16 39.93
N PRO A 76 -4.02 -25.84 40.59
CA PRO A 76 -4.15 -27.29 40.51
C PRO A 76 -4.45 -27.80 39.09
N LYS A 77 -3.92 -28.96 38.71
CA LYS A 77 -4.15 -29.56 37.38
C LYS A 77 -5.63 -29.88 37.13
N LYS A 78 -6.40 -30.15 38.19
CA LYS A 78 -7.85 -30.36 38.11
C LYS A 78 -8.55 -29.22 38.83
N PHE A 79 -9.50 -28.58 38.15
CA PHE A 79 -10.34 -27.55 38.77
C PHE A 79 -11.12 -28.05 40.00
N ALA A 80 -11.36 -29.36 40.09
CA ALA A 80 -11.99 -29.97 41.25
C ALA A 80 -11.13 -29.83 42.53
N GLU A 81 -9.80 -29.88 42.40
CA GLU A 81 -8.85 -29.65 43.50
C GLU A 81 -8.87 -28.17 43.95
N PHE A 82 -9.05 -27.24 43.00
CA PHE A 82 -9.18 -25.81 43.30
C PHE A 82 -10.39 -25.50 44.21
N ILE A 83 -11.53 -26.17 44.02
CA ILE A 83 -12.73 -26.02 44.87
C ILE A 83 -12.80 -27.01 46.04
N GLY A 84 -11.71 -27.73 46.34
CA GLY A 84 -11.64 -28.68 47.46
C GLY A 84 -12.43 -29.98 47.28
N LYS A 85 -12.84 -30.31 46.04
CA LYS A 85 -13.48 -31.60 45.69
C LYS A 85 -12.41 -32.55 45.14
N GLU A 86 -11.66 -33.21 46.01
CA GLU A 86 -10.75 -34.28 45.57
C GLU A 86 -11.54 -35.40 44.89
N ILE A 87 -11.14 -35.78 43.67
CA ILE A 87 -11.64 -36.97 42.99
C ILE A 87 -10.59 -38.06 43.25
N PRO A 88 -10.91 -39.10 44.04
CA PRO A 88 -10.02 -40.25 44.22
C PRO A 88 -9.60 -40.78 42.83
N SER A 89 -8.33 -41.13 42.64
CA SER A 89 -7.82 -41.66 41.37
C SER A 89 -6.81 -42.76 41.66
N TYR A 90 -6.72 -43.75 40.77
CA TYR A 90 -5.59 -44.70 40.77
C TYR A 90 -4.33 -44.02 40.22
N GLU A 91 -3.20 -44.24 40.87
CA GLU A 91 -1.92 -43.62 40.48
C GLU A 91 -1.31 -44.30 39.26
N THR A 92 -1.54 -45.60 39.09
CA THR A 92 -0.93 -46.38 38.01
C THR A 92 -1.97 -46.97 37.04
N TYR A 93 -1.54 -47.14 35.78
CA TYR A 93 -2.32 -47.85 34.75
C TYR A 93 -2.69 -49.26 35.19
N ALA A 94 -1.76 -49.97 35.85
CA ALA A 94 -1.93 -51.35 36.28
C ALA A 94 -3.03 -51.48 37.34
N GLU A 95 -3.03 -50.63 38.37
CA GLU A 95 -4.06 -50.63 39.42
C GLU A 95 -5.45 -50.32 38.86
N ALA A 96 -5.54 -49.33 37.96
CA ALA A 96 -6.80 -48.97 37.32
C ALA A 96 -7.33 -50.09 36.41
N SER A 97 -6.44 -50.75 35.66
CA SER A 97 -6.75 -51.91 34.81
C SER A 97 -7.26 -53.08 35.66
N GLU A 98 -6.54 -53.43 36.73
CA GLU A 98 -6.95 -54.51 37.64
C GLU A 98 -8.28 -54.22 38.34
N ALA A 99 -8.51 -52.99 38.78
CA ALA A 99 -9.79 -52.60 39.37
C ALA A 99 -10.93 -52.71 38.35
N ALA A 100 -10.72 -52.27 37.11
CA ALA A 100 -11.70 -52.39 36.03
C ALA A 100 -12.02 -53.85 35.68
N VAL A 101 -10.99 -54.71 35.66
CA VAL A 101 -11.13 -56.16 35.44
C VAL A 101 -11.84 -56.83 36.62
N ARG A 102 -11.48 -56.49 37.86
CA ARG A 102 -12.10 -57.00 39.10
C ARG A 102 -13.58 -56.67 39.18
N LEU A 103 -13.99 -55.51 38.67
CA LEU A 103 -15.39 -55.09 38.55
C LEU A 103 -16.13 -55.73 37.37
N GLY A 104 -15.46 -56.59 36.59
CA GLY A 104 -16.05 -57.39 35.54
C GLY A 104 -16.41 -56.62 34.27
N PHE A 105 -15.77 -55.47 34.01
CA PHE A 105 -16.02 -54.72 32.79
C PHE A 105 -15.39 -55.42 31.57
N LYS A 106 -16.23 -55.91 30.65
CA LYS A 106 -15.80 -56.66 29.46
C LYS A 106 -15.79 -55.82 28.19
N THR A 107 -16.37 -54.62 28.22
CA THR A 107 -16.44 -53.71 27.07
C THR A 107 -16.29 -52.25 27.51
N ARG A 108 -15.86 -51.40 26.56
CA ARG A 108 -15.84 -49.93 26.74
C ARG A 108 -17.18 -49.39 27.22
N ASP A 109 -18.29 -49.86 26.66
CA ASP A 109 -19.63 -49.37 27.02
C ASP A 109 -19.99 -49.76 28.45
N THR A 110 -19.75 -51.02 28.84
CA THR A 110 -19.97 -51.46 30.22
C THR A 110 -19.11 -50.70 31.22
N TYR A 111 -17.86 -50.38 30.87
CA TYR A 111 -16.97 -49.55 31.68
C TYR A 111 -17.52 -48.13 31.83
N LEU A 112 -17.85 -47.43 30.74
CA LEU A 112 -18.28 -46.03 30.81
C LEU A 112 -19.57 -45.84 31.60
N ARG A 113 -20.52 -46.77 31.47
CA ARG A 113 -21.80 -46.72 32.20
C ARG A 113 -21.64 -47.03 33.69
N ASN A 114 -20.75 -47.95 34.03
CA ASN A 114 -20.66 -48.52 35.38
C ASN A 114 -19.38 -48.17 36.14
N ARG A 115 -18.44 -47.41 35.56
CA ARG A 115 -17.19 -46.99 36.25
C ARG A 115 -17.45 -46.29 37.58
N LYS A 116 -18.61 -45.63 37.73
CA LYS A 116 -19.01 -44.95 38.98
C LYS A 116 -19.12 -45.91 40.18
N LYS A 117 -19.18 -47.22 39.95
CA LYS A 117 -19.07 -48.25 41.00
C LYS A 117 -17.73 -48.20 41.73
N ASP A 118 -16.69 -47.68 41.08
CA ASP A 118 -15.43 -47.34 41.70
C ASP A 118 -15.06 -45.89 41.35
N PRO A 119 -15.25 -44.94 42.29
CA PRO A 119 -14.97 -43.53 42.08
C PRO A 119 -13.53 -43.23 41.63
N LYS A 120 -12.56 -44.15 41.87
CA LYS A 120 -11.17 -44.03 41.45
C LYS A 120 -10.92 -44.27 39.97
N LEU A 121 -11.88 -44.88 39.25
CA LEU A 121 -11.72 -45.20 37.84
C LEU A 121 -11.88 -43.98 36.93
N PRO A 122 -10.90 -43.69 36.04
CA PRO A 122 -10.95 -42.51 35.18
C PRO A 122 -12.05 -42.62 34.11
N VAL A 123 -12.61 -41.48 33.70
CA VAL A 123 -13.57 -41.41 32.57
C VAL A 123 -12.94 -41.93 31.28
N GLY A 124 -11.70 -41.54 31.03
CA GLY A 124 -10.92 -41.93 29.86
C GLY A 124 -9.54 -42.39 30.30
N PRO A 125 -9.28 -43.70 30.40
CA PRO A 125 -7.96 -44.17 30.82
C PRO A 125 -6.86 -43.81 29.82
N SER A 126 -7.20 -43.58 28.55
CA SER A 126 -6.27 -43.05 27.54
C SER A 126 -5.71 -41.66 27.85
N TRP A 127 -6.45 -40.84 28.60
CA TRP A 127 -6.00 -39.51 29.03
C TRP A 127 -5.32 -39.54 30.39
N ALA A 128 -5.75 -40.47 31.27
CA ALA A 128 -5.13 -40.65 32.57
C ALA A 128 -3.74 -41.31 32.47
N TYR A 129 -3.55 -42.23 31.51
CA TYR A 129 -2.33 -43.01 31.35
C TYR A 129 -1.83 -43.00 29.89
N PRO A 130 -1.46 -41.83 29.34
CA PRO A 130 -1.16 -41.69 27.91
C PRO A 130 0.06 -42.51 27.44
N ASN A 131 1.07 -42.68 28.31
CA ASN A 131 2.29 -43.41 27.97
C ASN A 131 2.09 -44.93 27.95
N ASP A 132 1.17 -45.45 28.76
CA ASP A 132 0.94 -46.90 28.93
C ASP A 132 -0.32 -47.41 28.21
N TRP A 133 -1.11 -46.50 27.62
CA TRP A 133 -2.37 -46.85 26.97
C TRP A 133 -2.16 -47.59 25.64
N LYS A 134 -2.45 -48.89 25.65
CA LYS A 134 -2.39 -49.78 24.47
C LYS A 134 -3.77 -50.13 23.89
N GLY A 135 -4.82 -49.47 24.38
CA GLY A 135 -6.21 -49.67 23.94
C GLY A 135 -7.08 -50.46 24.91
N TRP A 136 -8.39 -50.47 24.66
CA TRP A 136 -9.40 -51.05 25.56
C TRP A 136 -9.22 -52.55 25.81
N ALA A 137 -8.72 -53.29 24.82
CA ALA A 137 -8.45 -54.73 24.96
C ALA A 137 -7.37 -55.01 26.00
N HIS A 138 -6.31 -54.19 26.02
CA HIS A 138 -5.21 -54.29 26.99
C HIS A 138 -5.61 -53.75 28.37
N PHE A 139 -6.53 -52.79 28.46
CA PHE A 139 -6.98 -52.21 29.74
C PHE A 139 -8.07 -53.02 30.46
N LEU A 140 -8.86 -53.80 29.72
CA LEU A 140 -9.92 -54.65 30.30
C LEU A 140 -9.54 -56.12 30.30
N HIS A 141 -8.27 -56.44 30.00
CA HIS A 141 -7.75 -57.81 29.80
C HIS A 141 -8.73 -58.66 28.99
N ILE A 142 -9.21 -58.10 27.87
CA ILE A 142 -10.11 -58.80 26.96
C ILE A 142 -9.26 -59.84 26.24
N LYS A 143 -9.12 -61.02 26.85
CA LYS A 143 -8.75 -62.22 26.10
C LYS A 143 -9.89 -62.47 25.13
N PHE A 144 -9.65 -62.20 23.85
CA PHE A 144 -10.57 -62.53 22.79
C PHE A 144 -10.56 -64.06 22.55
N GLU A 145 -10.93 -64.85 23.56
CA GLU A 145 -11.23 -66.28 23.45
C GLU A 145 -12.42 -66.57 22.50
N PHE A 146 -13.02 -65.51 21.94
CA PHE A 146 -14.05 -65.53 20.91
C PHE A 146 -13.53 -65.19 19.49
N LEU A 147 -12.22 -65.00 19.29
CA LEU A 147 -11.65 -64.88 17.94
C LEU A 147 -11.46 -66.28 17.35
N ILE A 148 -12.51 -66.74 16.68
CA ILE A 148 -12.43 -67.68 15.54
C ILE A 148 -11.18 -67.31 14.73
N ALA A 149 -10.26 -68.26 14.55
CA ALA A 149 -9.03 -68.04 13.77
C ALA A 149 -9.37 -67.41 12.40
N PRO A 150 -8.50 -66.56 11.82
CA PRO A 150 -8.78 -65.87 10.55
C PRO A 150 -9.35 -66.83 9.47
N GLU A 151 -8.80 -68.04 9.40
CA GLU A 151 -9.22 -69.15 8.53
C GLU A 151 -10.68 -69.55 8.70
N GLN A 152 -11.16 -69.70 9.94
CA GLN A 152 -12.55 -70.09 10.20
C GLN A 152 -13.55 -68.93 10.05
N ARG A 153 -13.06 -67.71 9.79
CA ARG A 153 -13.85 -66.58 9.24
C ARG A 153 -13.73 -66.42 7.73
N GLY A 154 -12.98 -67.29 7.06
CA GLY A 154 -12.73 -67.22 5.62
C GLY A 154 -11.70 -66.17 5.20
N PHE A 155 -10.91 -65.64 6.15
CA PHE A 155 -9.81 -64.70 5.88
C PHE A 155 -8.47 -65.42 5.68
N TYR A 156 -7.44 -64.68 5.26
CA TYR A 156 -6.08 -65.22 5.14
C TYR A 156 -5.55 -65.70 6.49
N ALA A 157 -4.91 -66.87 6.50
CA ALA A 157 -4.47 -67.55 7.70
C ALA A 157 -3.39 -66.78 8.45
N THR A 158 -2.43 -66.27 7.68
CA THR A 158 -1.25 -65.59 8.20
C THR A 158 -1.25 -64.12 7.83
N TYR A 159 -0.57 -63.30 8.62
CA TYR A 159 -0.39 -61.88 8.33
C TYR A 159 0.45 -61.64 7.05
N ASP A 160 1.34 -62.56 6.69
CA ASP A 160 2.12 -62.48 5.46
C ASP A 160 1.28 -62.73 4.20
N GLU A 161 0.36 -63.70 4.23
CA GLU A 161 -0.62 -63.91 3.17
C GLU A 161 -1.54 -62.70 3.00
N PHE A 162 -1.94 -62.08 4.11
CA PHE A 162 -2.68 -60.82 4.08
C PHE A 162 -1.89 -59.70 3.39
N LYS A 163 -0.62 -59.49 3.75
CA LYS A 163 0.23 -58.45 3.14
C LYS A 163 0.44 -58.68 1.64
N THR A 164 0.66 -59.93 1.24
CA THR A 164 0.83 -60.28 -0.19
C THR A 164 -0.46 -60.05 -0.98
N ALA A 165 -1.63 -60.35 -0.41
CA ALA A 165 -2.92 -60.07 -1.03
C ALA A 165 -3.19 -58.55 -1.15
N VAL A 166 -2.90 -57.78 -0.11
CA VAL A 166 -2.97 -56.30 -0.12
C VAL A 166 -2.03 -55.71 -1.18
N ALA A 167 -0.81 -56.25 -1.30
CA ALA A 167 0.16 -55.85 -2.32
C ALA A 167 -0.31 -56.17 -3.73
N ARG A 168 -0.89 -57.36 -3.94
CA ARG A 168 -1.47 -57.77 -5.23
C ARG A 168 -2.61 -56.86 -5.68
N LEU A 169 -3.42 -56.37 -4.75
CA LEU A 169 -4.53 -55.44 -5.04
C LEU A 169 -4.09 -53.98 -5.17
N GLY A 170 -2.81 -53.68 -4.91
CA GLY A 170 -2.27 -52.32 -5.00
C GLY A 170 -2.87 -51.33 -3.99
N LEU A 171 -3.34 -51.81 -2.84
CA LEU A 171 -3.94 -50.97 -1.80
C LEU A 171 -2.83 -50.33 -0.95
N LYS A 172 -2.61 -49.02 -1.10
CA LYS A 172 -1.46 -48.30 -0.52
C LYS A 172 -1.80 -47.52 0.76
N THR A 173 -3.08 -47.22 0.97
CA THR A 173 -3.53 -46.44 2.14
C THR A 173 -4.65 -47.13 2.91
N GLN A 174 -4.81 -46.77 4.20
CA GLN A 174 -5.95 -47.22 5.01
C GLN A 174 -7.30 -46.89 4.33
N ARG A 175 -7.39 -45.73 3.70
CA ARG A 175 -8.61 -45.29 3.00
C ARG A 175 -8.87 -46.12 1.75
N GLU A 176 -7.84 -46.38 0.95
CA GLU A 176 -7.95 -47.27 -0.22
C GLU A 176 -8.31 -48.69 0.20
N TYR A 177 -7.70 -49.19 1.27
CA TYR A 177 -8.05 -50.49 1.83
C TYR A 177 -9.53 -50.54 2.25
N GLN A 178 -10.02 -49.54 2.98
CA GLN A 178 -11.45 -49.48 3.37
C GLN A 178 -12.41 -49.43 2.17
N LEU A 179 -11.99 -48.82 1.06
CA LEU A 179 -12.77 -48.72 -0.17
C LEU A 179 -12.55 -49.89 -1.14
N GLY A 180 -11.62 -50.81 -0.84
CA GLY A 180 -11.15 -51.82 -1.78
C GLY A 180 -11.02 -53.22 -1.22
N TYR A 181 -11.10 -53.41 0.10
CA TYR A 181 -10.90 -54.72 0.74
C TYR A 181 -11.94 -55.75 0.25
N PHE A 182 -13.17 -55.33 -0.02
CA PHE A 182 -14.23 -56.21 -0.53
C PHE A 182 -13.94 -56.80 -1.92
N ARG A 183 -12.92 -56.29 -2.63
CA ARG A 183 -12.46 -56.87 -3.91
C ARG A 183 -11.83 -58.25 -3.71
N ASP A 184 -11.35 -58.56 -2.51
CA ASP A 184 -10.91 -59.88 -2.12
C ASP A 184 -11.71 -60.33 -0.89
N PRO A 185 -12.63 -61.30 -1.04
CA PRO A 185 -13.47 -61.79 0.05
C PRO A 185 -12.69 -62.29 1.28
N LYS A 186 -11.40 -62.62 1.12
CA LYS A 186 -10.52 -63.08 2.22
C LYS A 186 -9.87 -61.94 3.00
N LEU A 187 -10.07 -60.68 2.61
CA LEU A 187 -9.57 -59.53 3.35
C LEU A 187 -10.55 -59.07 4.44
N PRO A 188 -10.12 -58.97 5.71
CA PRO A 188 -10.99 -58.50 6.78
C PRO A 188 -11.22 -56.99 6.72
N SER A 189 -12.43 -56.53 7.08
CA SER A 189 -12.72 -55.08 7.17
C SER A 189 -11.90 -54.37 8.26
N ARG A 190 -11.47 -55.11 9.29
CA ARG A 190 -10.60 -54.68 10.39
C ARG A 190 -9.43 -55.65 10.58
N PRO A 191 -8.36 -55.49 9.79
CA PRO A 191 -7.18 -56.35 9.88
C PRO A 191 -6.42 -56.18 11.21
N ASP A 192 -6.49 -54.99 11.82
CA ASP A 192 -5.96 -54.67 13.15
C ASP A 192 -6.57 -55.53 14.27
N ASN A 193 -7.82 -55.94 14.11
CA ASN A 193 -8.48 -56.85 15.05
C ASN A 193 -8.31 -58.32 14.66
N THR A 194 -7.98 -58.62 13.40
CA THR A 194 -7.91 -60.00 12.88
C THR A 194 -6.52 -60.59 13.08
N TYR A 195 -5.48 -59.79 12.85
CA TYR A 195 -4.07 -60.16 13.04
C TYR A 195 -3.47 -59.47 14.27
N PHE A 196 -4.25 -59.36 15.35
CA PHE A 196 -3.94 -58.50 16.51
C PHE A 196 -2.52 -58.70 17.07
N ASP A 197 -2.07 -59.95 17.19
CA ASP A 197 -0.75 -60.29 17.74
C ASP A 197 0.41 -59.91 16.80
N GLU A 198 0.17 -59.87 15.49
CA GLU A 198 1.18 -59.61 14.44
C GLU A 198 1.01 -58.21 13.80
N TRP A 199 0.05 -57.41 14.28
CA TRP A 199 -0.32 -56.15 13.64
C TRP A 199 0.67 -55.03 13.93
N GLU A 200 1.51 -54.70 12.96
CA GLU A 200 2.52 -53.63 13.08
C GLU A 200 1.99 -52.22 12.74
N GLY A 201 0.68 -52.07 12.56
CA GLY A 201 0.03 -50.81 12.20
C GLY A 201 -0.14 -50.58 10.70
N TRP A 202 -1.11 -49.71 10.37
CA TRP A 202 -1.53 -49.42 8.98
C TRP A 202 -0.42 -48.97 8.03
N LYS A 203 0.67 -48.38 8.55
CA LYS A 203 1.76 -47.90 7.69
C LYS A 203 2.61 -49.05 7.10
N ARG A 204 2.78 -50.13 7.86
CA ARG A 204 3.62 -51.28 7.49
C ARG A 204 2.80 -52.39 6.83
N ALA A 205 1.50 -52.46 7.14
CA ALA A 205 0.57 -53.42 6.58
C ALA A 205 0.18 -53.16 5.11
N MET A 206 0.30 -51.92 4.61
CA MET A 206 -0.12 -51.53 3.26
C MET A 206 1.07 -51.50 2.31
N ALA A 207 0.92 -52.07 1.11
CA ALA A 207 1.97 -52.08 0.10
C ALA A 207 2.12 -50.69 -0.53
N GLY A 208 3.30 -50.10 -0.48
CA GLY A 208 3.60 -48.91 -1.28
C GLY A 208 3.73 -47.59 -0.53
N ARG A 209 3.87 -47.58 0.80
CA ARG A 209 4.73 -46.54 1.39
C ARG A 209 6.17 -46.95 1.18
N GLY A 210 6.75 -46.46 0.10
CA GLY A 210 8.19 -46.53 -0.11
C GLY A 210 8.87 -46.03 1.15
N VAL A 211 9.69 -46.88 1.75
CA VAL A 211 10.67 -46.44 2.72
C VAL A 211 11.45 -45.34 1.98
N HIS A 212 11.50 -44.15 2.56
CA HIS A 212 12.36 -43.09 2.02
C HIS A 212 13.78 -43.64 1.89
N TYR A 213 14.54 -43.18 0.89
CA TYR A 213 15.95 -43.57 0.75
C TYR A 213 16.67 -43.53 2.10
N ASP A 214 17.52 -44.52 2.34
CA ASP A 214 18.16 -44.71 3.65
C ASP A 214 19.28 -43.68 3.86
N THR A 215 19.92 -43.26 2.77
CA THR A 215 20.98 -42.24 2.76
C THR A 215 20.60 -41.03 1.90
N TRP A 216 21.14 -39.85 2.25
CA TRP A 216 20.87 -38.64 1.47
C TRP A 216 21.58 -38.67 0.10
N GLN A 217 22.66 -39.44 -0.05
CA GLN A 217 23.41 -39.61 -1.29
C GLN A 217 22.58 -40.35 -2.35
N GLU A 218 21.84 -41.39 -1.95
CA GLU A 218 20.88 -42.09 -2.82
C GLU A 218 19.73 -41.17 -3.23
N ALA A 219 19.15 -40.44 -2.27
CA ALA A 219 18.12 -39.45 -2.55
C ALA A 219 18.63 -38.33 -3.49
N ARG A 220 19.90 -37.94 -3.35
CA ARG A 220 20.55 -36.93 -4.21
C ARG A 220 20.67 -37.42 -5.65
N ALA A 221 21.11 -38.66 -5.86
CA ALA A 221 21.26 -39.21 -7.21
C ALA A 221 19.95 -39.13 -8.01
N VAL A 222 18.82 -39.38 -7.36
CA VAL A 222 17.48 -39.24 -7.97
C VAL A 222 17.05 -37.77 -8.05
N ALA A 223 17.31 -36.98 -7.02
CA ALA A 223 16.94 -35.56 -7.03
C ALA A 223 17.63 -34.76 -8.15
N LEU A 224 18.89 -35.09 -8.47
CA LEU A 224 19.65 -34.46 -9.56
C LEU A 224 19.03 -34.73 -10.94
N GLN A 225 18.45 -35.93 -11.16
CA GLN A 225 17.78 -36.26 -12.42
C GLN A 225 16.55 -35.38 -12.69
N HIS A 226 15.91 -34.87 -11.63
CA HIS A 226 14.71 -34.04 -11.72
C HIS A 226 14.99 -32.53 -11.74
N ARG A 227 16.26 -32.12 -11.64
CA ARG A 227 16.75 -30.72 -11.75
C ARG A 227 15.93 -29.73 -10.92
N PHE A 228 15.82 -29.96 -9.61
CA PHE A 228 15.15 -29.03 -8.71
C PHE A 228 15.92 -27.72 -8.55
N CYS A 229 15.26 -26.58 -8.70
CA CYS A 229 15.90 -25.25 -8.68
C CYS A 229 15.96 -24.60 -7.28
N GLY A 230 16.08 -25.43 -6.24
CA GLY A 230 16.26 -25.01 -4.85
C GLY A 230 15.24 -25.63 -3.89
N SER A 231 15.36 -25.28 -2.60
CA SER A 231 14.55 -25.89 -1.54
C SER A 231 13.03 -25.74 -1.74
N LYS A 232 12.55 -24.55 -2.15
CA LYS A 232 11.11 -24.33 -2.38
C LYS A 232 10.56 -25.18 -3.53
N ASP A 233 11.31 -25.30 -4.61
CA ASP A 233 10.94 -26.12 -5.77
C ASP A 233 10.88 -27.59 -5.38
N TYR A 234 11.89 -28.07 -4.64
CA TYR A 234 11.92 -29.42 -4.09
C TYR A 234 10.68 -29.72 -3.23
N HIS A 235 10.34 -28.87 -2.25
CA HIS A 235 9.16 -29.11 -1.39
C HIS A 235 7.83 -29.12 -2.17
N THR A 236 7.77 -28.46 -3.33
CA THR A 236 6.58 -28.44 -4.17
C THR A 236 6.50 -29.70 -5.04
N ARG A 237 7.65 -30.19 -5.53
CA ARG A 237 7.74 -31.23 -6.55
C ARG A 237 8.34 -32.57 -6.07
N TYR A 238 8.70 -32.73 -4.80
CA TYR A 238 9.36 -33.96 -4.30
C TYR A 238 8.55 -35.23 -4.59
N LYS A 239 7.22 -35.13 -4.66
CA LYS A 239 6.31 -36.23 -5.00
C LYS A 239 6.46 -36.76 -6.44
N VAL A 240 7.36 -36.19 -7.24
CA VAL A 240 7.78 -36.82 -8.50
C VAL A 240 8.36 -38.21 -8.25
N ASP A 241 8.98 -38.43 -7.08
CA ASP A 241 9.30 -39.77 -6.56
C ASP A 241 8.78 -39.90 -5.11
N ASP A 242 7.84 -40.82 -4.88
CA ASP A 242 7.25 -41.09 -3.57
C ASP A 242 8.28 -41.50 -2.49
N ARG A 243 9.49 -41.91 -2.89
CA ARG A 243 10.60 -42.26 -2.00
C ARG A 243 11.39 -41.03 -1.53
N LEU A 244 11.30 -39.89 -2.21
CA LEU A 244 11.97 -38.67 -1.76
C LEU A 244 11.31 -38.15 -0.47
N PRO A 245 12.08 -37.87 0.59
CA PRO A 245 11.52 -37.34 1.83
C PRO A 245 11.03 -35.91 1.64
N SER A 246 9.87 -35.60 2.23
CA SER A 246 9.32 -34.24 2.21
C SER A 246 10.19 -33.23 2.95
N ASP A 247 10.97 -33.70 3.94
CA ASP A 247 11.89 -32.90 4.74
C ASP A 247 13.21 -33.69 4.94
N PRO A 248 14.18 -33.53 4.01
CA PRO A 248 15.47 -34.20 4.09
C PRO A 248 16.26 -33.85 5.37
N ILE A 249 16.10 -32.63 5.89
CA ILE A 249 16.80 -32.14 7.09
C ILE A 249 16.40 -32.95 8.33
N LYS A 250 15.12 -33.32 8.45
CA LYS A 250 14.65 -34.17 9.56
C LYS A 250 14.93 -35.65 9.36
N LYS A 251 15.01 -36.11 8.11
CA LYS A 251 15.21 -37.52 7.78
C LYS A 251 16.68 -37.94 7.95
N TYR A 252 17.62 -37.13 7.48
CA TYR A 252 19.05 -37.44 7.50
C TYR A 252 19.76 -36.56 8.53
N LYS A 253 20.40 -37.18 9.53
CA LYS A 253 21.10 -36.46 10.60
C LYS A 253 22.35 -35.75 10.10
N ASP A 254 22.97 -36.28 9.05
CA ASP A 254 24.18 -35.82 8.39
C ASP A 254 23.91 -35.02 7.11
N PHE A 255 22.69 -34.46 6.96
CA PHE A 255 22.31 -33.73 5.77
C PHE A 255 23.19 -32.47 5.56
N PRO A 256 23.91 -32.34 4.43
CA PRO A 256 24.83 -31.24 4.19
C PRO A 256 24.16 -29.91 3.82
N GLY A 257 22.83 -29.89 3.71
CA GLY A 257 22.06 -28.74 3.23
C GLY A 257 21.58 -28.88 1.79
N PHE A 258 20.60 -28.07 1.40
CA PHE A 258 19.99 -28.13 0.07
C PHE A 258 20.95 -27.76 -1.06
N ASP A 259 21.95 -26.93 -0.78
CA ASP A 259 22.91 -26.48 -1.78
C ASP A 259 23.74 -27.66 -2.28
N VAL A 260 24.40 -28.40 -1.37
CA VAL A 260 25.15 -29.62 -1.71
C VAL A 260 24.22 -30.72 -2.25
N PHE A 261 23.00 -30.83 -1.72
CA PHE A 261 22.04 -31.85 -2.13
C PHE A 261 21.55 -31.68 -3.58
N LEU A 262 21.40 -30.45 -4.07
CA LEU A 262 20.82 -30.17 -5.39
C LEU A 262 21.84 -29.73 -6.45
N LEU A 263 23.07 -29.35 -6.06
CA LEU A 263 24.10 -28.94 -7.01
C LEU A 263 24.53 -30.10 -7.94
N PRO A 264 24.65 -29.85 -9.27
CA PRO A 264 25.19 -30.80 -10.23
C PRO A 264 26.57 -31.33 -9.84
N ASN A 265 26.89 -32.57 -10.25
CA ASN A 265 28.22 -33.15 -10.08
C ASN A 265 29.21 -32.72 -11.18
N ALA A 266 28.69 -32.41 -12.36
CA ALA A 266 29.43 -31.96 -13.54
C ALA A 266 28.60 -30.88 -14.25
N TYR A 267 29.29 -30.03 -15.00
CA TYR A 267 28.70 -28.90 -15.72
C TYR A 267 29.05 -29.06 -17.19
N ASP A 268 28.17 -29.72 -17.94
CA ASP A 268 28.38 -30.03 -19.35
C ASP A 268 27.66 -29.02 -20.27
N GLN A 269 26.65 -28.31 -19.75
CA GLN A 269 25.86 -27.32 -20.47
C GLN A 269 25.71 -26.03 -19.67
N LEU A 270 25.48 -24.90 -20.36
CA LEU A 270 25.22 -23.61 -19.70
C LEU A 270 23.99 -23.67 -18.78
N ASP A 271 23.02 -24.54 -19.09
CA ASP A 271 21.86 -24.78 -18.24
C ASP A 271 22.19 -25.37 -16.86
N ASP A 272 23.30 -26.12 -16.72
CA ASP A 272 23.78 -26.58 -15.41
C ASP A 272 24.28 -25.41 -14.57
N VAL A 273 24.98 -24.46 -15.21
CA VAL A 273 25.42 -23.21 -14.57
C VAL A 273 24.20 -22.38 -14.16
N ARG A 274 23.19 -22.23 -15.03
CA ARG A 274 21.94 -21.54 -14.71
C ARG A 274 21.19 -22.19 -13.53
N LEU A 275 21.16 -23.52 -13.48
CA LEU A 275 20.55 -24.27 -12.36
C LEU A 275 21.31 -23.99 -11.05
N ALA A 276 22.64 -24.07 -11.07
CA ALA A 276 23.47 -23.79 -9.90
C ALA A 276 23.33 -22.33 -9.44
N SER A 277 23.31 -21.38 -10.37
CA SER A 277 23.06 -19.96 -10.08
C SER A 277 21.73 -19.73 -9.39
N LYS A 278 20.67 -20.46 -9.78
CA LYS A 278 19.36 -20.39 -9.10
C LYS A 278 19.38 -21.02 -7.71
N ILE A 279 20.04 -22.15 -7.53
CA ILE A 279 20.15 -22.84 -6.23
C ILE A 279 20.92 -21.95 -5.24
N LEU A 280 22.07 -21.43 -5.67
CA LEU A 280 22.99 -20.62 -4.85
C LEU A 280 22.61 -19.13 -4.80
N LYS A 281 21.60 -18.71 -5.56
CA LYS A 281 21.10 -17.33 -5.66
C LYS A 281 22.18 -16.33 -6.11
N ILE A 282 23.02 -16.73 -7.05
CA ILE A 282 24.08 -15.91 -7.65
C ILE A 282 23.43 -14.84 -8.52
N LYS A 283 23.78 -13.56 -8.30
CA LYS A 283 23.24 -12.44 -9.10
C LYS A 283 24.24 -11.82 -10.06
N GLY A 284 25.51 -12.16 -9.94
CA GLY A 284 26.56 -11.63 -10.79
C GLY A 284 27.89 -12.34 -10.56
N ARG A 285 28.94 -11.80 -11.18
CA ARG A 285 30.28 -12.38 -11.17
C ARG A 285 30.88 -12.48 -9.77
N GLU A 286 30.75 -11.45 -8.95
CA GLU A 286 31.31 -11.41 -7.59
C GLU A 286 30.71 -12.52 -6.70
N ASP A 287 29.37 -12.66 -6.74
CA ASP A 287 28.66 -13.73 -6.03
C ASP A 287 29.11 -15.13 -6.51
N TYR A 288 29.42 -15.26 -7.81
CA TYR A 288 29.88 -16.52 -8.39
C TYR A 288 31.29 -16.88 -7.92
N GLU A 289 32.20 -15.91 -7.86
CA GLU A 289 33.54 -16.09 -7.33
C GLU A 289 33.49 -16.47 -5.84
N GLU A 290 32.64 -15.80 -5.04
CA GLU A 290 32.43 -16.19 -3.64
C GLU A 290 31.83 -17.60 -3.53
N ALA A 291 30.82 -17.93 -4.34
CA ALA A 291 30.22 -19.26 -4.37
C ALA A 291 31.24 -20.35 -4.72
N ARG A 292 32.18 -20.08 -5.63
CA ARG A 292 33.26 -21.00 -6.02
C ARG A 292 34.23 -21.26 -4.87
N THR A 293 34.51 -20.28 -4.00
CA THR A 293 35.32 -20.52 -2.80
C THR A 293 34.67 -21.53 -1.85
N ARG A 294 33.34 -21.55 -1.80
CA ARG A 294 32.55 -22.48 -0.97
C ARG A 294 32.29 -23.82 -1.68
N PHE A 295 32.17 -23.80 -3.00
CA PHE A 295 31.84 -24.95 -3.84
C PHE A 295 32.82 -25.05 -5.03
N PRO A 296 33.98 -25.71 -4.85
CA PRO A 296 34.99 -25.87 -5.91
C PRO A 296 34.54 -26.66 -7.15
N VAL A 297 33.34 -27.26 -7.09
CA VAL A 297 32.71 -27.98 -8.22
C VAL A 297 32.23 -27.02 -9.33
N LEU A 298 32.08 -25.73 -9.01
CA LEU A 298 31.69 -24.70 -10.00
C LEU A 298 32.84 -24.43 -10.99
N PRO A 299 32.55 -24.32 -12.31
CA PRO A 299 33.53 -23.98 -13.32
C PRO A 299 34.30 -22.69 -13.01
N GLU A 300 35.60 -22.66 -13.32
CA GLU A 300 36.48 -21.50 -13.09
C GLU A 300 36.14 -20.30 -13.99
N ALA A 301 35.98 -20.56 -15.28
CA ALA A 301 35.66 -19.57 -16.29
C ALA A 301 34.49 -20.11 -17.13
N PRO A 302 33.25 -20.05 -16.60
CA PRO A 302 32.07 -20.56 -17.32
C PRO A 302 31.82 -19.77 -18.62
N ASP A 303 32.27 -18.53 -18.69
CA ASP A 303 32.29 -17.66 -19.88
C ASP A 303 33.17 -18.19 -21.01
N LEU A 304 34.32 -18.78 -20.68
CA LEU A 304 35.19 -19.42 -21.66
C LEU A 304 34.76 -20.86 -21.96
N LEU A 305 34.25 -21.59 -20.96
CA LEU A 305 33.81 -22.97 -21.11
C LEU A 305 32.58 -23.10 -22.03
N PHE A 306 31.68 -22.12 -21.98
CA PHE A 306 30.44 -22.07 -22.77
C PHE A 306 30.42 -20.90 -23.75
N ALA A 307 31.58 -20.51 -24.29
CA ALA A 307 31.72 -19.32 -25.13
C ALA A 307 30.72 -19.24 -26.31
N ASP A 308 30.34 -20.39 -26.88
CA ASP A 308 29.38 -20.47 -27.99
C ASP A 308 27.93 -20.12 -27.58
N GLU A 309 27.57 -20.33 -26.31
CA GLU A 309 26.21 -20.06 -25.76
C GLU A 309 26.19 -18.87 -24.80
N TRP A 310 27.35 -18.31 -24.45
CA TRP A 310 27.49 -17.30 -23.42
C TRP A 310 27.17 -15.90 -23.95
N VAL A 311 26.13 -15.27 -23.39
CA VAL A 311 25.74 -13.90 -23.74
C VAL A 311 26.28 -12.89 -22.73
N SER A 312 25.98 -13.09 -21.45
CA SER A 312 26.37 -12.18 -20.37
C SER A 312 26.23 -12.86 -18.99
N TRP A 313 26.89 -12.31 -17.96
CA TRP A 313 26.75 -12.80 -16.59
C TRP A 313 25.29 -12.82 -16.09
N PRO A 314 24.46 -11.78 -16.31
CA PRO A 314 23.04 -11.85 -15.98
C PRO A 314 22.32 -13.02 -16.66
N ASP A 315 22.54 -13.24 -17.96
CA ASP A 315 21.92 -14.35 -18.70
C ASP A 315 22.35 -15.73 -18.16
N ALA A 316 23.65 -15.90 -17.88
CA ALA A 316 24.20 -17.12 -17.28
C ALA A 316 23.69 -17.37 -15.86
N CYS A 317 23.37 -16.31 -15.11
CA CYS A 317 22.70 -16.42 -13.81
C CYS A 317 21.19 -16.68 -13.92
N GLY A 318 20.64 -16.76 -15.14
CA GLY A 318 19.20 -16.87 -15.39
C GLY A 318 18.44 -15.60 -15.00
N LEU A 319 19.14 -14.47 -14.92
CA LEU A 319 18.55 -13.14 -14.79
C LEU A 319 18.20 -12.60 -16.18
N PRO A 320 17.02 -12.00 -16.34
CA PRO A 320 16.63 -11.40 -17.60
C PRO A 320 17.54 -10.23 -17.95
N THR A 321 18.14 -10.25 -19.13
CA THR A 321 18.80 -9.07 -19.70
C THR A 321 17.73 -8.03 -20.06
N PRO A 322 17.83 -6.78 -19.57
CA PRO A 322 16.89 -5.74 -19.95
C PRO A 322 16.81 -5.54 -21.47
N TYR A 323 15.68 -5.02 -21.95
CA TYR A 323 15.61 -4.54 -23.34
C TYR A 323 16.66 -3.43 -23.58
N SER A 324 17.02 -3.16 -24.84
CA SER A 324 17.73 -1.92 -25.13
C SER A 324 16.82 -0.71 -24.91
N TYR A 325 17.42 0.48 -24.78
CA TYR A 325 16.65 1.73 -24.60
C TYR A 325 15.61 1.92 -25.71
N SER A 326 16.01 1.72 -26.98
CA SER A 326 15.12 1.87 -28.15
C SER A 326 14.01 0.83 -28.17
N GLU A 327 14.31 -0.45 -27.93
CA GLU A 327 13.29 -1.51 -27.89
C GLU A 327 12.26 -1.27 -26.78
N LEU A 328 12.71 -0.82 -25.60
CA LEU A 328 11.81 -0.51 -24.49
C LEU A 328 10.96 0.73 -24.80
N GLN A 329 11.54 1.72 -25.48
CA GLN A 329 10.85 2.92 -25.95
C GLN A 329 9.73 2.57 -26.92
N GLU A 330 10.03 1.78 -27.96
CA GLU A 330 9.06 1.29 -28.94
C GLU A 330 7.94 0.48 -28.27
N LEU A 331 8.28 -0.38 -27.30
CA LEU A 331 7.30 -1.17 -26.57
C LEU A 331 6.36 -0.28 -25.73
N ALA A 332 6.90 0.72 -25.03
CA ALA A 332 6.09 1.66 -24.25
C ALA A 332 5.16 2.51 -25.13
N GLN A 333 5.65 2.93 -26.30
CA GLN A 333 4.88 3.69 -27.28
C GLN A 333 3.80 2.84 -27.97
N LEU A 334 4.11 1.58 -28.32
CA LEU A 334 3.16 0.63 -28.90
C LEU A 334 1.96 0.39 -27.96
N HIS A 335 2.20 0.40 -26.65
CA HIS A 335 1.17 0.28 -25.63
C HIS A 335 0.49 1.61 -25.25
N ASN A 336 0.79 2.70 -25.96
CA ASN A 336 0.25 4.05 -25.74
C ASN A 336 0.44 4.56 -24.30
N CYS A 337 1.55 4.23 -23.65
CA CYS A 337 1.85 4.75 -22.31
C CYS A 337 2.14 6.26 -22.38
N LYS A 338 1.39 7.08 -21.65
CA LYS A 338 1.57 8.54 -21.55
C LYS A 338 2.27 8.98 -20.27
N THR A 339 2.31 8.10 -19.25
CA THR A 339 2.97 8.40 -17.97
C THR A 339 3.80 7.22 -17.48
N LEU A 340 4.76 7.48 -16.58
CA LEU A 340 5.51 6.40 -15.89
C LEU A 340 4.60 5.47 -15.09
N ASP A 341 3.48 5.98 -14.56
CA ASP A 341 2.53 5.13 -13.82
C ASP A 341 1.84 4.13 -14.76
N GLU A 342 1.50 4.55 -15.98
CA GLU A 342 0.98 3.66 -17.02
C GLU A 342 2.03 2.65 -17.49
N TYR A 343 3.29 3.06 -17.63
CA TYR A 343 4.40 2.14 -17.89
C TYR A 343 4.55 1.11 -16.75
N ARG A 344 4.47 1.51 -15.48
CA ARG A 344 4.53 0.59 -14.33
C ARG A 344 3.33 -0.36 -14.28
N LYS A 345 2.14 0.10 -14.68
CA LYS A 345 0.97 -0.77 -14.87
C LYS A 345 1.18 -1.76 -16.00
N LEU A 346 1.79 -1.34 -17.10
CA LEU A 346 2.17 -2.23 -18.20
C LEU A 346 3.18 -3.28 -17.76
N TRP A 347 4.22 -2.87 -17.03
CA TRP A 347 5.20 -3.78 -16.41
C TRP A 347 4.50 -4.83 -15.52
N ALA A 348 3.58 -4.40 -14.66
CA ALA A 348 2.83 -5.30 -13.78
C ALA A 348 1.88 -6.24 -14.53
N LYS A 349 1.37 -5.80 -15.68
CA LYS A 349 0.47 -6.58 -16.55
C LYS A 349 1.22 -7.62 -17.37
N LEU A 350 2.33 -7.23 -18.00
CA LEU A 350 3.14 -8.12 -18.84
C LEU A 350 3.97 -9.09 -17.99
N LYS A 351 4.39 -8.66 -16.78
CA LYS A 351 5.33 -9.40 -15.93
C LYS A 351 6.57 -9.86 -16.69
N ASP A 352 6.94 -9.11 -17.72
CA ASP A 352 8.13 -9.36 -18.50
C ASP A 352 9.33 -8.96 -17.66
N SER A 353 10.15 -9.95 -17.36
CA SER A 353 11.29 -9.82 -16.48
C SER A 353 12.42 -8.98 -17.12
N ARG A 354 12.39 -8.76 -18.45
CA ARG A 354 13.32 -7.89 -19.19
C ARG A 354 12.96 -6.40 -19.11
N MET A 355 11.76 -6.05 -18.63
CA MET A 355 11.39 -4.64 -18.49
C MET A 355 11.91 -4.10 -17.15
N PRO A 356 12.76 -3.06 -17.14
CA PRO A 356 13.19 -2.45 -15.90
C PRO A 356 12.02 -1.71 -15.22
N TRP A 357 11.88 -1.87 -13.91
CA TRP A 357 10.85 -1.16 -13.12
C TRP A 357 11.04 0.37 -13.15
N LYS A 358 12.31 0.80 -13.15
CA LYS A 358 12.75 2.18 -13.30
C LYS A 358 13.65 2.29 -14.52
N PRO A 359 13.12 2.66 -15.69
CA PRO A 359 13.95 2.88 -16.85
C PRO A 359 14.93 4.05 -16.66
N GLU A 360 14.61 5.02 -15.78
CA GLU A 360 15.49 6.15 -15.47
C GLU A 360 16.85 5.76 -14.85
N ASP A 361 16.89 4.64 -14.11
CA ASP A 361 18.13 4.15 -13.46
C ASP A 361 18.85 3.12 -14.34
N ALA A 362 18.21 2.64 -15.40
CA ALA A 362 18.66 1.49 -16.19
C ALA A 362 19.42 1.86 -17.47
N TYR A 363 19.26 3.09 -17.97
CA TYR A 363 19.84 3.55 -19.24
C TYR A 363 20.52 4.91 -19.07
N GLU A 364 21.74 5.05 -19.59
CA GLU A 364 22.48 6.32 -19.59
C GLU A 364 21.89 7.32 -20.59
N GLU A 365 21.24 6.82 -21.64
CA GLU A 365 20.54 7.58 -22.69
C GLU A 365 19.24 8.22 -22.21
N TRP A 366 18.86 8.02 -20.94
CA TRP A 366 17.64 8.56 -20.38
C TRP A 366 17.70 10.08 -20.21
N VAL A 367 16.92 10.81 -21.01
CA VAL A 367 16.77 12.27 -20.88
C VAL A 367 15.59 12.62 -19.98
N ASN A 368 14.37 12.26 -20.39
CA ASN A 368 13.15 12.48 -19.60
C ASN A 368 12.03 11.53 -20.04
N VAL A 369 11.01 11.42 -19.17
CA VAL A 369 9.83 10.56 -19.39
C VAL A 369 9.06 10.93 -20.66
N TYR A 370 9.03 12.20 -21.03
CA TYR A 370 8.22 12.66 -22.15
C TYR A 370 8.85 12.22 -23.47
N GLU A 371 10.17 12.38 -23.63
CA GLU A 371 10.91 11.88 -24.79
C GLU A 371 10.86 10.35 -24.89
N PHE A 372 11.05 9.65 -23.76
CA PHE A 372 10.92 8.20 -23.71
C PHE A 372 9.54 7.74 -24.19
N LEU A 373 8.45 8.36 -23.71
CA LEU A 373 7.09 7.98 -24.08
C LEU A 373 6.58 8.62 -25.39
N GLY A 374 7.40 9.40 -26.09
CA GLY A 374 6.98 10.10 -27.31
C GLY A 374 5.97 11.22 -27.08
N ASN A 375 5.88 11.74 -25.85
CA ASN A 375 5.03 12.87 -25.50
C ASN A 375 5.74 14.20 -25.76
N GLY A 376 4.98 15.24 -26.12
CA GLY A 376 5.49 16.61 -26.16
C GLY A 376 5.88 17.11 -24.76
N LEU A 377 6.98 17.88 -24.67
CA LEU A 377 7.44 18.47 -23.42
C LEU A 377 6.33 19.33 -22.78
N PRO A 378 6.08 19.17 -21.47
CA PRO A 378 5.09 19.97 -20.78
C PRO A 378 5.54 21.43 -20.70
N ALA A 379 4.60 22.36 -20.78
CA ALA A 379 4.91 23.79 -20.64
C ALA A 379 5.15 24.13 -19.15
N LYS A 380 6.38 23.91 -18.70
CA LYS A 380 6.90 24.27 -17.38
C LYS A 380 8.21 25.03 -17.53
N LEU A 381 8.56 25.84 -16.54
CA LEU A 381 9.76 26.67 -16.57
C LEU A 381 11.03 25.85 -16.78
N ILE A 382 11.10 24.65 -16.18
CA ILE A 382 12.26 23.75 -16.26
C ILE A 382 12.58 23.26 -17.68
N TYR A 383 11.60 23.22 -18.59
CA TYR A 383 11.78 22.74 -19.97
C TYR A 383 11.89 23.87 -21.00
N MET A 384 11.95 25.14 -20.56
CA MET A 384 12.16 26.27 -21.48
C MET A 384 13.57 26.23 -22.10
N PRO A 385 13.73 26.68 -23.36
CA PRO A 385 15.05 26.85 -23.96
C PRO A 385 15.90 27.89 -23.20
N GLU A 386 17.22 27.74 -23.21
CA GLU A 386 18.15 28.68 -22.54
C GLU A 386 18.09 30.09 -23.15
N GLU A 387 17.70 30.19 -24.42
CA GLU A 387 17.46 31.44 -25.13
C GLU A 387 16.38 32.33 -24.46
N CYS A 388 15.47 31.71 -23.70
CA CYS A 388 14.38 32.36 -22.99
C CYS A 388 14.69 32.58 -21.50
N ARG A 389 15.96 32.55 -21.08
CA ARG A 389 16.35 32.67 -19.67
C ARG A 389 15.80 33.93 -18.99
N LEU A 390 15.83 35.08 -19.65
CA LEU A 390 15.31 36.34 -19.08
C LEU A 390 13.79 36.28 -18.84
N TRP A 391 13.05 35.64 -19.73
CA TRP A 391 11.63 35.35 -19.52
C TRP A 391 11.43 34.36 -18.37
N ARG A 392 12.19 33.26 -18.33
CA ARG A 392 12.10 32.23 -17.29
C ARG A 392 12.30 32.83 -15.89
N ASP A 393 13.36 33.62 -15.72
CA ASP A 393 13.72 34.20 -14.42
C ASP A 393 12.62 35.17 -13.93
N ASP A 394 12.05 35.96 -14.84
CA ASP A 394 10.97 36.89 -14.52
C ASP A 394 9.65 36.19 -14.18
N ILE A 395 9.25 35.21 -14.99
CA ILE A 395 8.05 34.40 -14.74
C ILE A 395 8.20 33.67 -13.41
N GLN A 396 9.39 33.18 -13.07
CA GLN A 396 9.64 32.50 -11.81
C GLN A 396 9.34 33.40 -10.60
N ILE A 397 9.67 34.69 -10.67
CA ILE A 397 9.34 35.68 -9.63
C ILE A 397 7.82 35.84 -9.50
N HIS A 398 7.11 35.98 -10.63
CA HIS A 398 5.66 36.11 -10.65
C HIS A 398 4.92 34.87 -10.13
N ILE A 399 5.35 33.67 -10.55
CA ILE A 399 4.75 32.41 -10.10
C ILE A 399 4.99 32.19 -8.60
N ASN A 400 6.11 32.68 -8.06
CA ASN A 400 6.41 32.58 -6.64
C ASN A 400 5.54 33.50 -5.77
N SER A 401 5.14 34.67 -6.27
CA SER A 401 4.22 35.58 -5.58
C SER A 401 2.73 35.17 -5.72
N ALA A 402 2.40 34.31 -6.68
CA ALA A 402 1.03 33.86 -6.94
C ALA A 402 0.49 32.83 -5.91
N ARG A 403 -0.80 32.97 -5.54
CA ARG A 403 -1.52 32.02 -4.66
C ARG A 403 -1.75 30.65 -5.29
N SER A 404 -1.86 30.57 -6.62
CA SER A 404 -2.11 29.32 -7.38
C SER A 404 -1.10 29.15 -8.51
N LYS A 405 -0.15 28.22 -8.36
CA LYS A 405 1.05 28.14 -9.22
C LYS A 405 0.85 27.33 -10.51
N GLY A 406 0.24 26.14 -10.42
CA GLY A 406 0.28 25.14 -11.49
C GLY A 406 -0.31 25.56 -12.86
N GLN A 407 -1.58 26.02 -12.91
CA GLN A 407 -2.19 26.40 -14.20
C GLN A 407 -1.65 27.73 -14.74
N ARG A 408 -1.25 28.66 -13.87
CA ARG A 408 -0.63 29.93 -14.28
C ARG A 408 0.71 29.70 -14.95
N GLU A 409 1.54 28.83 -14.37
CA GLU A 409 2.83 28.44 -14.96
C GLU A 409 2.62 27.85 -16.36
N LEU A 410 1.65 26.94 -16.51
CA LEU A 410 1.31 26.33 -17.80
C LEU A 410 0.96 27.40 -18.85
N TRP A 411 0.03 28.30 -18.55
CA TRP A 411 -0.44 29.30 -19.52
C TRP A 411 0.63 30.31 -19.90
N VAL A 412 1.38 30.81 -18.92
CA VAL A 412 2.46 31.78 -19.16
C VAL A 412 3.65 31.13 -19.88
N CYS A 413 3.98 29.87 -19.56
CA CYS A 413 5.03 29.14 -20.29
C CYS A 413 4.62 28.87 -21.75
N ARG A 414 3.36 28.48 -21.99
CA ARG A 414 2.83 28.33 -23.36
C ARG A 414 2.81 29.65 -24.11
N PHE A 415 2.52 30.77 -23.45
CA PHE A 415 2.59 32.09 -24.06
C PHE A 415 3.99 32.41 -24.60
N VAL A 416 5.04 32.15 -23.80
CA VAL A 416 6.41 32.37 -24.28
C VAL A 416 6.77 31.41 -25.41
N ARG A 417 6.51 30.11 -25.24
CA ARG A 417 6.90 29.06 -26.19
C ARG A 417 6.13 29.11 -27.51
N ASP A 418 4.81 29.28 -27.46
CA ASP A 418 3.91 29.11 -28.61
C ASP A 418 3.55 30.47 -29.26
N TYR A 419 3.76 31.61 -28.57
CA TYR A 419 3.43 32.94 -29.10
C TYR A 419 4.63 33.90 -29.16
N ILE A 420 5.41 34.08 -28.09
CA ILE A 420 6.55 35.04 -28.12
C ILE A 420 7.67 34.55 -29.04
N MET A 421 8.11 33.29 -28.87
CA MET A 421 9.24 32.74 -29.63
C MET A 421 8.97 32.68 -31.14
N PRO A 422 7.84 32.12 -31.63
CA PRO A 422 7.62 31.99 -33.08
C PRO A 422 7.43 33.35 -33.79
N ASN A 423 6.97 34.37 -33.05
CA ASN A 423 6.74 35.71 -33.58
C ASN A 423 7.91 36.68 -33.32
N GLY A 424 8.98 36.24 -32.65
CA GLY A 424 10.17 37.05 -32.40
C GLY A 424 9.91 38.31 -31.53
N LEU A 425 8.98 38.23 -30.58
CA LEU A 425 8.44 39.39 -29.84
C LEU A 425 9.34 39.85 -28.65
N GLY A 426 10.66 39.72 -28.78
CA GLY A 426 11.64 40.16 -27.78
C GLY A 426 12.20 39.04 -26.89
N LYS A 427 13.43 39.24 -26.41
CA LYS A 427 14.18 38.29 -25.57
C LYS A 427 13.84 38.41 -24.08
N SER A 428 13.20 39.50 -23.67
CA SER A 428 12.75 39.73 -22.30
C SER A 428 11.36 40.37 -22.25
N VAL A 429 10.73 40.30 -21.06
CA VAL A 429 9.45 40.98 -20.82
C VAL A 429 9.57 42.50 -20.96
N GLN A 430 10.72 43.09 -20.63
CA GLN A 430 10.93 44.53 -20.80
C GLN A 430 10.94 44.95 -22.27
N GLU A 431 11.58 44.16 -23.15
CA GLU A 431 11.58 44.41 -24.59
C GLU A 431 10.16 44.28 -25.17
N PHE A 432 9.40 43.28 -24.74
CA PHE A 432 8.02 43.09 -25.18
C PHE A 432 7.09 44.25 -24.76
N LEU A 433 7.21 44.71 -23.52
CA LEU A 433 6.37 45.80 -22.98
C LEU A 433 6.73 47.18 -23.57
N THR A 434 7.94 47.36 -24.09
CA THR A 434 8.40 48.61 -24.72
C THR A 434 8.28 48.60 -26.25
N GLY A 435 8.14 47.42 -26.87
CA GLY A 435 8.06 47.23 -28.33
C GLY A 435 6.78 47.74 -29.00
N GLY A 436 5.76 48.14 -28.24
CA GLY A 436 4.65 48.99 -28.68
C GLY A 436 3.62 48.39 -29.65
N ARG A 437 3.82 47.19 -30.23
CA ARG A 437 2.83 46.56 -31.13
C ARG A 437 2.85 45.03 -31.04
N ALA A 438 1.77 44.45 -30.52
CA ALA A 438 1.48 43.02 -30.64
C ALA A 438 0.32 42.81 -31.62
N ASP A 439 0.42 41.80 -32.48
CA ASP A 439 -0.67 41.47 -33.40
C ASP A 439 -1.81 40.76 -32.65
N VAL A 440 -2.93 41.46 -32.50
CA VAL A 440 -4.13 40.96 -31.82
C VAL A 440 -4.70 39.72 -32.51
N LYS A 441 -4.52 39.56 -33.82
CA LYS A 441 -5.06 38.41 -34.57
C LYS A 441 -4.32 37.12 -34.24
N SER A 442 -2.99 37.13 -34.31
CA SER A 442 -2.16 35.98 -33.91
C SER A 442 -2.34 35.62 -32.44
N PHE A 443 -2.52 36.61 -31.56
CA PHE A 443 -2.80 36.33 -30.15
C PHE A 443 -4.16 35.65 -29.94
N LYS A 444 -5.22 36.07 -30.64
CA LYS A 444 -6.51 35.38 -30.59
C LYS A 444 -6.40 33.94 -31.11
N ALA A 445 -5.70 33.72 -32.22
CA ALA A 445 -5.46 32.37 -32.74
C ALA A 445 -4.70 31.48 -31.74
N PHE A 446 -3.74 32.05 -30.99
CA PHE A 446 -3.07 31.34 -29.89
C PHE A 446 -4.04 30.94 -28.77
N LEU A 447 -4.97 31.82 -28.37
CA LEU A 447 -5.97 31.51 -27.35
C LEU A 447 -6.93 30.39 -27.81
N ASP A 448 -7.22 30.30 -29.11
CA ASP A 448 -8.05 29.24 -29.67
C ASP A 448 -7.37 27.85 -29.64
N THR A 449 -6.01 27.79 -29.55
CA THR A 449 -5.27 26.52 -29.43
C THR A 449 -5.54 25.76 -28.13
N TYR A 450 -6.17 26.41 -27.14
CA TYR A 450 -6.59 25.77 -25.89
C TYR A 450 -7.91 24.99 -26.03
N GLY A 451 -8.55 25.02 -27.21
CA GLY A 451 -9.78 24.31 -27.51
C GLY A 451 -11.00 24.98 -26.88
N GLU A 452 -11.25 24.70 -25.61
CA GLU A 452 -12.42 25.25 -24.92
C GLU A 452 -12.28 26.75 -24.64
N THR A 453 -13.32 27.52 -24.98
CA THR A 453 -13.37 28.98 -24.82
C THR A 453 -13.01 29.46 -23.41
N HIS A 454 -13.41 28.68 -22.38
CA HIS A 454 -13.14 29.02 -20.99
C HIS A 454 -11.65 28.85 -20.60
N HIS A 455 -10.91 27.92 -21.23
CA HIS A 455 -9.47 27.74 -21.02
C HIS A 455 -8.67 28.87 -21.67
N GLY A 456 -9.02 29.26 -22.91
CA GLY A 456 -8.43 30.42 -23.58
C GLY A 456 -8.65 31.71 -22.77
N ARG A 457 -9.85 31.90 -22.22
CA ARG A 457 -10.14 33.05 -21.34
C ARG A 457 -9.30 33.08 -20.07
N ARG A 458 -9.13 31.94 -19.39
CA ARG A 458 -8.30 31.88 -18.17
C ARG A 458 -6.83 32.11 -18.49
N ALA A 459 -6.34 31.59 -19.61
CA ALA A 459 -5.01 31.88 -20.11
C ALA A 459 -4.81 33.38 -20.37
N TRP A 460 -5.77 34.04 -21.03
CA TRP A 460 -5.77 35.49 -21.25
C TRP A 460 -5.67 36.29 -19.95
N PHE A 461 -6.47 35.94 -18.93
CA PHE A 461 -6.39 36.59 -17.62
C PHE A 461 -5.02 36.42 -16.96
N ALA A 462 -4.48 35.20 -16.97
CA ALA A 462 -3.19 34.94 -16.35
C ALA A 462 -2.02 35.62 -17.07
N ILE A 463 -2.07 35.71 -18.40
CA ILE A 463 -1.06 36.42 -19.20
C ILE A 463 -1.13 37.92 -18.90
N ASN A 464 -2.32 38.52 -18.87
CA ASN A 464 -2.47 39.94 -18.53
C ASN A 464 -2.08 40.23 -17.07
N GLU A 465 -2.45 39.36 -16.13
CA GLU A 465 -2.03 39.47 -14.72
C GLU A 465 -0.50 39.48 -14.61
N TYR A 466 0.18 38.60 -15.35
CA TYR A 466 1.63 38.55 -15.41
C TYR A 466 2.25 39.82 -16.04
N LEU A 467 1.74 40.28 -17.19
CA LEU A 467 2.26 41.47 -17.87
C LEU A 467 2.05 42.75 -17.05
N GLU A 468 0.91 42.89 -16.37
CA GLU A 468 0.67 44.01 -15.45
C GLU A 468 1.57 43.95 -14.20
N ASP A 469 1.83 42.76 -13.68
CA ASP A 469 2.80 42.59 -12.60
C ASP A 469 4.24 42.92 -13.05
N ALA A 470 4.63 42.50 -14.25
CA ALA A 470 5.92 42.88 -14.84
C ALA A 470 6.02 44.40 -15.07
N LEU A 471 4.95 45.07 -15.52
CA LEU A 471 4.89 46.53 -15.60
C LEU A 471 5.09 47.19 -14.23
N LYS A 472 4.48 46.65 -13.17
CA LYS A 472 4.66 47.13 -11.80
C LYS A 472 6.07 46.86 -11.25
N ARG A 473 6.72 45.76 -11.62
CA ARG A 473 8.04 45.42 -11.07
C ARG A 473 9.18 46.16 -11.78
N HIS A 474 9.05 46.42 -13.07
CA HIS A 474 10.14 46.96 -13.90
C HIS A 474 9.94 48.40 -14.36
N PHE A 475 8.71 48.93 -14.31
CA PHE A 475 8.38 50.24 -14.89
C PHE A 475 7.56 51.14 -13.96
N THR A 476 7.68 50.97 -12.64
CA THR A 476 7.17 51.94 -11.67
C THR A 476 8.28 52.50 -10.81
N GLU A 477 8.32 53.82 -10.70
CA GLU A 477 9.24 54.56 -9.83
C GLU A 477 8.42 55.24 -8.72
N GLU A 478 9.02 55.35 -7.53
CA GLU A 478 8.44 56.01 -6.37
C GLU A 478 9.07 57.41 -6.23
N ASP A 479 8.24 58.46 -6.18
CA ASP A 479 8.73 59.82 -5.93
C ASP A 479 9.10 60.05 -4.46
N GLU A 480 9.69 61.22 -4.16
CA GLU A 480 10.07 61.64 -2.80
C GLU A 480 8.87 61.76 -1.82
N ARG A 481 7.64 61.64 -2.32
CA ARG A 481 6.38 61.72 -1.57
C ARG A 481 5.65 60.38 -1.50
N GLY A 482 6.23 59.30 -2.02
CA GLY A 482 5.66 57.96 -2.01
C GLY A 482 4.61 57.69 -3.11
N PHE A 483 4.49 58.56 -4.11
CA PHE A 483 3.63 58.32 -5.27
C PHE A 483 4.36 57.45 -6.30
N LEU A 484 3.72 56.33 -6.63
CA LEU A 484 4.16 55.44 -7.71
C LEU A 484 3.68 55.98 -9.06
N TYR A 485 4.60 56.29 -9.97
CA TYR A 485 4.27 56.63 -11.36
C TYR A 485 4.87 55.62 -12.34
N ARG A 486 4.14 55.38 -13.44
CA ARG A 486 4.60 54.48 -14.51
C ARG A 486 5.58 55.23 -15.41
N VAL A 487 6.73 54.63 -15.69
CA VAL A 487 7.74 55.19 -16.61
C VAL A 487 7.14 55.26 -18.03
N ALA A 488 7.29 56.41 -18.69
CA ALA A 488 6.72 56.65 -20.02
C ALA A 488 7.38 55.75 -21.08
N GLY A 489 6.56 55.02 -21.87
CA GLY A 489 7.01 54.21 -23.00
C GLY A 489 6.76 52.70 -22.89
N ALA A 490 6.38 52.18 -21.72
CA ALA A 490 6.01 50.77 -21.53
C ALA A 490 4.49 50.60 -21.38
N THR A 491 3.87 49.77 -22.21
CA THR A 491 2.44 49.45 -22.13
C THR A 491 2.20 47.96 -22.33
N ASN A 492 1.10 47.43 -21.82
CA ASN A 492 0.68 46.06 -22.12
C ASN A 492 -0.07 46.06 -23.46
N PRO A 493 0.53 45.56 -24.57
CA PRO A 493 -0.08 45.63 -25.89
C PRO A 493 -1.27 44.65 -26.05
N LEU A 494 -1.48 43.74 -25.09
CA LEU A 494 -2.52 42.71 -25.12
C LEU A 494 -3.71 43.01 -24.20
N ALA A 495 -3.67 44.12 -23.46
CA ALA A 495 -4.72 44.49 -22.50
C ALA A 495 -6.09 44.75 -23.17
N GLY A 496 -6.09 45.31 -24.39
CA GLY A 496 -7.30 45.69 -25.12
C GLY A 496 -7.96 44.56 -25.92
N VAL A 497 -7.49 43.31 -25.79
CA VAL A 497 -8.06 42.18 -26.53
C VAL A 497 -9.38 41.75 -25.89
N GLU A 498 -10.49 42.08 -26.55
CA GLU A 498 -11.83 41.62 -26.13
C GLU A 498 -11.99 40.11 -26.30
N VAL A 499 -12.33 39.42 -25.20
CA VAL A 499 -12.66 37.99 -25.14
C VAL A 499 -14.16 37.87 -24.81
N GLU A 500 -14.93 37.13 -25.61
CA GLU A 500 -16.39 37.02 -25.46
C GLU A 500 -16.82 36.50 -24.07
N GLY A 501 -17.89 37.09 -23.52
CA GLY A 501 -18.52 36.68 -22.25
C GLY A 501 -18.09 37.46 -20.99
N GLY A 502 -17.73 38.74 -21.12
CA GLY A 502 -17.34 39.62 -20.01
C GLY A 502 -18.39 39.68 -18.88
N LYS A 503 -17.92 39.65 -17.62
CA LYS A 503 -18.75 40.06 -16.48
C LYS A 503 -19.02 41.56 -16.62
N ALA A 504 -20.21 42.00 -16.20
CA ALA A 504 -20.51 43.41 -16.04
C ALA A 504 -19.39 44.09 -15.23
N PRO A 505 -18.97 45.32 -15.59
CA PRO A 505 -18.02 46.06 -14.76
C PRO A 505 -18.57 46.13 -13.33
N PRO A 506 -17.71 45.99 -12.30
CA PRO A 506 -18.16 46.23 -10.94
C PRO A 506 -18.79 47.62 -10.87
N SER A 507 -19.94 47.71 -10.18
CA SER A 507 -20.65 48.98 -9.99
C SER A 507 -19.87 49.98 -9.14
N GLU A 508 -18.75 49.55 -8.56
CA GLU A 508 -17.91 50.33 -7.67
C GLU A 508 -16.44 50.27 -8.09
N SER A 509 -15.74 51.39 -7.88
CA SER A 509 -14.32 51.53 -8.15
C SER A 509 -13.49 50.67 -7.20
N VAL A 510 -12.63 49.81 -7.76
CA VAL A 510 -11.69 48.97 -6.99
C VAL A 510 -10.39 49.73 -6.67
N LYS A 511 -10.35 51.05 -6.89
CA LYS A 511 -9.19 51.89 -6.59
C LYS A 511 -9.11 52.16 -5.08
N PRO A 512 -7.89 52.23 -4.50
CA PRO A 512 -7.73 52.58 -3.09
C PRO A 512 -8.40 53.93 -2.79
N VAL A 513 -8.94 54.06 -1.58
CA VAL A 513 -9.56 55.30 -1.10
C VAL A 513 -8.55 56.43 -1.24
N LEU A 514 -8.97 57.53 -1.89
CA LEU A 514 -8.12 58.69 -2.09
C LEU A 514 -7.61 59.18 -0.72
N ALA A 515 -6.31 59.46 -0.60
CA ALA A 515 -5.73 59.89 0.66
C ALA A 515 -6.43 61.18 1.16
N TYR A 516 -6.65 61.28 2.47
CA TYR A 516 -7.44 62.37 3.06
C TYR A 516 -6.90 63.76 2.71
N PHE A 517 -5.56 63.94 2.62
CA PHE A 517 -4.97 65.22 2.24
C PHE A 517 -5.34 65.63 0.80
N CYS A 518 -5.48 64.69 -0.14
CA CYS A 518 -5.94 65.00 -1.50
C CYS A 518 -7.41 65.46 -1.51
N VAL A 519 -8.24 64.85 -0.65
CA VAL A 519 -9.64 65.26 -0.47
C VAL A 519 -9.71 66.65 0.16
N GLU A 520 -8.84 66.93 1.13
CA GLU A 520 -8.74 68.22 1.79
C GLU A 520 -8.24 69.33 0.85
N GLU A 521 -7.22 69.06 0.03
CA GLU A 521 -6.73 69.99 -0.99
C GLU A 521 -7.78 70.24 -2.07
N ALA A 522 -8.46 69.21 -2.55
CA ALA A 522 -9.57 69.36 -3.50
C ALA A 522 -10.69 70.22 -2.92
N ARG A 523 -11.07 69.99 -1.64
CA ARG A 523 -12.09 70.79 -0.96
C ARG A 523 -11.69 72.27 -0.88
N LYS A 524 -10.45 72.56 -0.49
CA LYS A 524 -9.92 73.94 -0.39
C LYS A 524 -9.75 74.60 -1.77
N TRP A 525 -9.52 73.81 -2.81
CA TRP A 525 -9.42 74.29 -4.18
C TRP A 525 -10.80 74.61 -4.81
N ILE A 526 -11.81 73.78 -4.52
CA ILE A 526 -13.21 73.99 -4.95
C ILE A 526 -13.81 75.19 -4.19
N VAL A 527 -13.66 75.22 -2.86
CA VAL A 527 -14.14 76.30 -1.98
C VAL A 527 -12.97 76.81 -1.14
N PRO A 528 -12.33 77.91 -1.57
CA PRO A 528 -11.33 78.61 -0.75
C PRO A 528 -11.90 79.03 0.61
N GLU A 529 -11.08 79.03 1.66
CA GLU A 529 -11.54 79.31 3.04
C GLU A 529 -12.05 80.75 3.23
N ASP A 530 -11.65 81.67 2.34
CA ASP A 530 -12.06 83.08 2.32
C ASP A 530 -13.24 83.37 1.39
N ALA A 531 -13.78 82.35 0.71
CA ALA A 531 -14.92 82.53 -0.19
C ALA A 531 -16.22 82.83 0.58
N THR A 532 -16.87 83.94 0.22
CA THR A 532 -18.15 84.37 0.85
C THR A 532 -19.31 84.42 -0.14
N SER A 533 -19.01 84.34 -1.44
CA SER A 533 -19.98 84.31 -2.54
C SER A 533 -19.51 83.41 -3.67
N PHE A 534 -20.42 83.02 -4.57
CA PHE A 534 -20.06 82.21 -5.74
C PHE A 534 -19.06 82.91 -6.68
N ARG A 535 -18.99 84.25 -6.67
CA ARG A 535 -17.98 85.03 -7.40
C ARG A 535 -16.54 84.72 -6.99
N ASP A 536 -16.34 84.26 -5.75
CA ASP A 536 -15.02 83.93 -5.20
C ASP A 536 -14.52 82.57 -5.70
N LEU A 537 -15.41 81.70 -6.22
CA LEU A 537 -15.12 80.34 -6.67
C LEU A 537 -14.54 80.29 -8.10
N LYS A 538 -13.53 81.12 -8.39
CA LYS A 538 -12.98 81.30 -9.75
C LYS A 538 -12.40 80.02 -10.35
N SER A 539 -11.84 79.14 -9.54
CA SER A 539 -11.19 77.90 -9.98
C SER A 539 -12.17 76.98 -10.74
N ILE A 540 -13.40 76.88 -10.25
CA ILE A 540 -14.43 75.96 -10.77
C ILE A 540 -15.38 76.61 -11.79
N GLN A 541 -15.31 77.93 -11.99
CA GLN A 541 -16.03 78.62 -13.06
C GLN A 541 -15.38 78.41 -14.45
N SER A 542 -14.20 77.79 -14.52
CA SER A 542 -13.48 77.55 -15.78
C SER A 542 -14.06 76.41 -16.64
N PHE A 543 -15.02 75.64 -16.10
CA PHE A 543 -15.57 74.46 -16.77
C PHE A 543 -16.84 74.81 -17.56
N ASP A 544 -16.77 74.65 -18.88
CA ASP A 544 -17.87 74.99 -19.79
C ASP A 544 -19.16 74.19 -19.54
N GLY A 545 -19.04 72.96 -19.02
CA GLY A 545 -20.15 72.04 -18.80
C GLY A 545 -21.15 72.49 -17.73
N ASP A 546 -20.77 73.46 -16.89
CA ASP A 546 -21.59 73.94 -15.77
C ASP A 546 -22.42 75.19 -16.12
N TYR A 547 -22.40 75.61 -17.39
CA TYR A 547 -23.10 76.80 -17.87
C TYR A 547 -24.35 76.42 -18.69
N TYR A 548 -25.51 76.92 -18.26
CA TYR A 548 -26.80 76.62 -18.89
C TYR A 548 -27.39 77.85 -19.57
N PRO A 549 -27.97 77.71 -20.79
CA PRO A 549 -28.54 78.84 -21.51
C PRO A 549 -29.79 79.37 -20.80
N VAL A 550 -29.85 80.69 -20.64
CA VAL A 550 -30.98 81.39 -20.00
C VAL A 550 -31.33 82.68 -20.75
N ASP A 551 -32.54 83.17 -20.54
CA ASP A 551 -32.96 84.49 -21.02
C ASP A 551 -32.23 85.62 -20.28
N GLU A 552 -32.05 86.77 -20.90
CA GLU A 552 -31.43 87.94 -20.25
C GLU A 552 -32.26 88.42 -19.05
N SER A 553 -33.58 88.22 -19.07
CA SER A 553 -34.48 88.69 -18.01
C SER A 553 -34.25 88.02 -16.64
N VAL A 554 -33.54 86.88 -16.59
CA VAL A 554 -33.28 86.14 -15.34
C VAL A 554 -31.88 86.39 -14.77
N ILE A 555 -31.07 87.22 -15.44
CA ILE A 555 -29.75 87.60 -14.94
C ILE A 555 -29.89 88.80 -14.01
N ASP A 556 -29.35 88.66 -12.79
CA ASP A 556 -29.20 89.76 -11.84
C ASP A 556 -27.71 90.14 -11.73
N PRO A 557 -27.25 91.25 -12.34
CA PRO A 557 -25.86 91.69 -12.26
C PRO A 557 -25.43 92.13 -10.86
N ASP A 558 -26.38 92.51 -10.00
CA ASP A 558 -26.11 93.03 -8.65
C ASP A 558 -25.98 91.90 -7.62
N ASP A 559 -26.44 90.68 -7.92
CA ASP A 559 -26.23 89.49 -7.09
C ASP A 559 -24.80 88.94 -7.26
N PRO A 560 -23.95 88.95 -6.21
CA PRO A 560 -22.61 88.35 -6.25
C PRO A 560 -22.63 86.83 -6.47
N ASN A 561 -23.79 86.17 -6.35
CA ASN A 561 -23.95 84.76 -6.63
C ASN A 561 -24.45 84.44 -8.05
N CYS A 562 -24.92 85.45 -8.79
CA CYS A 562 -25.38 85.29 -10.16
C CYS A 562 -24.20 85.41 -11.13
N ILE A 563 -23.52 84.28 -11.38
CA ILE A 563 -22.40 84.21 -12.32
C ILE A 563 -22.92 83.85 -13.71
N TYR A 564 -22.66 84.69 -14.70
CA TYR A 564 -23.13 84.50 -16.07
C TYR A 564 -22.05 84.85 -17.10
N ARG A 565 -22.25 84.37 -18.33
CA ARG A 565 -21.43 84.70 -19.51
C ARG A 565 -22.31 84.86 -20.75
N LYS A 566 -21.85 85.69 -21.69
CA LYS A 566 -22.51 85.89 -22.98
C LYS A 566 -21.68 85.28 -24.10
N SER A 567 -22.32 84.49 -24.96
CA SER A 567 -21.70 83.96 -26.18
C SER A 567 -22.64 84.19 -27.36
N GLY A 568 -22.27 85.12 -28.25
CA GLY A 568 -23.18 85.63 -29.28
C GLY A 568 -24.36 86.39 -28.67
N ASP A 569 -25.58 86.03 -29.08
CA ASP A 569 -26.83 86.60 -28.57
C ASP A 569 -27.44 85.82 -27.38
N GLN A 570 -26.78 84.72 -26.95
CA GLN A 570 -27.27 83.86 -25.88
C GLN A 570 -26.51 84.13 -24.58
N TYR A 571 -27.27 84.23 -23.48
CA TYR A 571 -26.73 84.27 -22.13
C TYR A 571 -26.71 82.88 -21.50
N TYR A 572 -25.71 82.63 -20.66
CA TYR A 572 -25.54 81.40 -19.90
C TYR A 572 -25.31 81.74 -18.43
N ILE A 573 -26.00 81.05 -17.53
CA ILE A 573 -25.80 81.14 -16.08
C ILE A 573 -25.01 79.93 -15.59
N TRP A 574 -24.13 80.15 -14.61
CA TRP A 574 -23.33 79.10 -14.00
C TRP A 574 -24.14 78.35 -12.92
N TYR A 575 -24.01 77.02 -12.89
CA TYR A 575 -24.71 76.15 -11.94
C TYR A 575 -23.72 75.44 -11.02
N PRO A 576 -23.56 75.88 -9.76
CA PRO A 576 -22.51 75.39 -8.86
C PRO A 576 -22.77 74.02 -8.24
N VAL A 577 -23.98 73.47 -8.35
CA VAL A 577 -24.41 72.27 -7.60
C VAL A 577 -23.63 71.02 -7.99
N HIS A 578 -23.01 70.97 -9.17
CA HIS A 578 -22.18 69.82 -9.55
C HIS A 578 -20.90 69.68 -8.71
N TRP A 579 -20.51 70.73 -7.98
CA TRP A 579 -19.29 70.80 -7.19
C TRP A 579 -19.52 70.80 -5.67
N MET A 580 -20.75 71.07 -5.24
CA MET A 580 -21.17 71.17 -3.83
C MET A 580 -21.87 69.89 -3.39
#